data_AF-A0A0W0ZTW9-F1
#
_entry.id   AF-A0A0W0ZTW9-F1
#
_cell.length_a   1.000
_cell.length_b   1.000
_cell.length_c   1.000
_cell.angle_alpha   90.00
_cell.angle_beta   90.00
_cell.angle_gamma   90.00
#
_symmetry.space_group_name_H-M   'P 1'
#
loop_
_entity.id
_entity.type
_entity.pdbx_description
1 polymer ?
#
loop_
_entity_poly.entity_id
_entity_poly.type
_entity_poly.pdbx_seq_one_letter_code
_entity_poly.pdbx_strand_id
1 'polypeptide(L)'
;MISKEELTRQYLEKQQQIMVQREQLLQLQQQKSEKEKAIGVINQKNKAIIEHEVPSALSLVQINAGSSVNLNREDKQAVLLYIQNQEGALRKVEEHNKKLFENTNKLNLLLQKVEEHLTVGYDRNTLAKFANQSGIASTKNPQNAGFDLLLEILEEEKSKYSWTLESTDKRNLLSAVSRKTNSIAYTLGVDEQTLEEISSALKTLERLKLKLTRNYDERDILAGEIVLLDQQIIQKETVTIKEHTEQAAELDRQIKVLEKQEEEKQQQEKERKEQRAILAEDLRRMLDTYLNDRNKHYHAKDLLISEDRDLRDQFIKEIGDAENGLLKAYIDSGESEALLKKITAEADKFPGVKMQATLSKIVVKLMEADAKPEAIEDLPGEAERILLTFETKEGRYKEYALKMRGLYEKIAGIKTYAETLSEHEKIIINKLADDLKKDVDQFVHHNQDEIPDKEAYQKFKMKVKARLHSQDDVMSEHRSWPTVVANILLSLVTIGKLIYSKVTTGRASFWFDKIEAQKEIEVPVDETLEEIDGFLGLNTI
;
A
#
# COMPACT_ATOMS: atom_id res chain seq x y z
N MET A 1 2.21 -0.74 18.73
CA MET A 1 2.05 -1.42 17.44
C MET A 1 0.65 -1.13 16.92
N ILE A 2 0.50 -0.77 15.65
CA ILE A 2 -0.82 -0.59 15.02
C ILE A 2 -1.44 -1.99 14.87
N SER A 3 -2.74 -2.14 15.17
CA SER A 3 -3.43 -3.43 15.05
C SER A 3 -3.67 -3.79 13.57
N LYS A 4 -3.81 -5.08 13.28
CA LYS A 4 -4.18 -5.57 11.93
C LYS A 4 -5.46 -4.90 11.44
N GLU A 5 -6.48 -4.80 12.29
CA GLU A 5 -7.76 -4.15 11.99
C GLU A 5 -7.61 -2.70 11.55
N GLU A 6 -6.74 -1.95 12.24
CA GLU A 6 -6.47 -0.55 11.91
C GLU A 6 -5.70 -0.41 10.58
N LEU A 7 -4.73 -1.30 10.30
CA LEU A 7 -4.06 -1.33 9.00
C LEU A 7 -5.02 -1.69 7.86
N THR A 8 -5.92 -2.65 8.07
CA THR A 8 -6.97 -3.00 7.09
C THR A 8 -7.92 -1.84 6.83
N ARG A 9 -8.33 -1.11 7.89
CA ARG A 9 -9.15 0.09 7.76
C ARG A 9 -8.46 1.17 6.90
N GLN A 10 -7.19 1.46 7.19
CA GLN A 10 -6.39 2.42 6.43
C GLN A 10 -6.20 1.99 4.97
N TYR A 11 -5.99 0.69 4.72
CA TYR A 11 -5.89 0.15 3.36
C TYR A 11 -7.20 0.38 2.57
N LEU A 12 -8.36 0.08 3.17
CA LEU A 12 -9.67 0.28 2.53
C LEU A 12 -9.93 1.76 2.25
N GLU A 13 -9.60 2.64 3.19
CA GLU A 13 -9.73 4.09 3.01
C GLU A 13 -8.86 4.58 1.84
N LYS A 14 -7.63 4.07 1.73
CA LYS A 14 -6.73 4.38 0.60
C LYS A 14 -7.26 3.86 -0.73
N GLN A 15 -7.81 2.65 -0.78
CA GLN A 15 -8.45 2.11 -1.99
C GLN A 15 -9.63 3.00 -2.45
N GLN A 16 -10.43 3.46 -1.50
CA GLN A 16 -11.55 4.37 -1.81
C GLN A 16 -11.05 5.72 -2.34
N GLN A 17 -9.99 6.29 -1.75
CA GLN A 17 -9.34 7.50 -2.26
C GLN A 17 -8.83 7.31 -3.70
N ILE A 18 -8.15 6.19 -3.98
CA ILE A 18 -7.67 5.84 -5.34
C ILE A 18 -8.83 5.77 -6.33
N MET A 19 -9.94 5.14 -5.95
CA MET A 19 -11.13 5.00 -6.81
C MET A 19 -11.71 6.38 -7.16
N VAL A 20 -11.91 7.26 -6.17
CA VAL A 20 -12.43 8.62 -6.39
C VAL A 20 -11.50 9.43 -7.30
N GLN A 21 -10.19 9.32 -7.11
CA GLN A 21 -9.22 10.03 -7.96
C GLN A 21 -9.22 9.51 -9.40
N ARG A 22 -9.38 8.19 -9.61
CA ARG A 22 -9.51 7.59 -10.96
C ARG A 22 -10.78 8.04 -11.67
N GLU A 23 -11.89 8.18 -10.95
CA GLU A 23 -13.13 8.70 -11.53
C GLU A 23 -12.97 10.16 -11.98
N GLN A 24 -12.36 10.99 -11.14
CA GLN A 24 -12.06 12.38 -11.51
C GLN A 24 -11.10 12.47 -12.71
N LEU A 25 -10.10 11.58 -12.77
CA LEU A 25 -9.19 11.50 -13.92
C LEU A 25 -9.94 11.19 -15.20
N LEU A 26 -10.88 10.24 -15.16
CA LEU A 26 -11.71 9.87 -16.31
C LEU A 26 -12.55 11.06 -16.80
N GLN A 27 -13.12 11.85 -15.87
CA GLN A 27 -13.87 13.06 -16.22
C GLN A 27 -12.99 14.11 -16.92
N LEU A 28 -11.76 14.33 -16.44
CA LEU A 28 -10.82 15.27 -17.08
C LEU A 28 -10.42 14.79 -18.49
N GLN A 29 -10.16 13.49 -18.65
CA GLN A 29 -9.86 12.90 -19.96
C GLN A 29 -11.03 13.04 -20.94
N GLN A 30 -12.27 12.88 -20.46
CA GLN A 30 -13.46 13.10 -21.27
C GLN A 30 -13.58 14.57 -21.70
N GLN A 31 -13.43 15.53 -20.77
CA GLN A 31 -13.45 16.96 -21.07
C GLN A 31 -12.37 17.34 -22.09
N LYS A 32 -11.16 16.79 -21.97
CA LYS A 32 -10.08 16.98 -22.94
C LYS A 32 -10.50 16.51 -24.33
N SER A 33 -11.03 15.29 -24.42
CA SER A 33 -11.48 14.71 -25.70
C SER A 33 -12.59 15.53 -26.36
N GLU A 34 -13.53 16.07 -25.58
CA GLU A 34 -14.60 16.94 -26.07
C GLU A 34 -14.05 18.25 -26.65
N LYS A 35 -13.06 18.86 -26.00
CA LYS A 35 -12.41 20.08 -26.48
C LYS A 35 -11.56 19.84 -27.74
N GLU A 36 -10.85 18.71 -27.81
CA GLU A 36 -10.11 18.31 -29.02
C GLU A 36 -11.05 18.12 -30.23
N LYS A 37 -12.21 17.50 -30.01
CA LYS A 37 -13.26 17.39 -31.04
C LYS A 37 -13.77 18.76 -31.49
N ALA A 38 -13.98 19.69 -30.55
CA ALA A 38 -14.40 21.05 -30.87
C ALA A 38 -13.36 21.79 -31.73
N ILE A 39 -12.07 21.67 -31.41
CA ILE A 39 -10.97 22.18 -32.26
C ILE A 39 -11.03 21.55 -33.66
N GLY A 40 -11.25 20.24 -33.75
CA GLY A 40 -11.42 19.54 -35.03
C GLY A 40 -12.55 20.12 -35.90
N VAL A 41 -13.70 20.43 -35.28
CA VAL A 41 -14.84 21.07 -35.96
C VAL A 41 -14.49 22.49 -36.42
N ILE A 42 -13.80 23.28 -35.59
CA ILE A 42 -13.36 24.62 -35.96
C ILE A 42 -12.38 24.58 -37.14
N ASN A 43 -11.43 23.64 -37.14
CA ASN A 43 -10.48 23.45 -38.23
C ASN A 43 -11.19 23.09 -39.55
N GLN A 44 -12.22 22.25 -39.50
CA GLN A 44 -13.04 21.93 -40.67
C GLN A 44 -13.80 23.16 -41.20
N LYS A 45 -14.38 23.98 -40.31
CA LYS A 45 -15.01 25.25 -40.70
C LYS A 45 -14.03 26.21 -41.37
N ASN A 46 -12.83 26.36 -40.79
CA ASN A 46 -11.77 27.20 -41.37
C ASN A 46 -11.36 26.71 -42.75
N LYS A 47 -11.20 25.39 -42.91
CA LYS A 47 -10.91 24.77 -44.21
C LYS A 47 -11.99 25.08 -45.24
N ALA A 48 -13.27 24.93 -44.89
CA ALA A 48 -14.37 25.22 -45.80
C ALA A 48 -14.39 26.70 -46.24
N ILE A 49 -14.12 27.63 -45.33
CA ILE A 49 -14.03 29.06 -45.66
C ILE A 49 -12.89 29.30 -46.68
N ILE A 50 -11.71 28.73 -46.43
CA ILE A 50 -10.51 28.92 -47.26
C ILE A 50 -10.65 28.28 -48.65
N GLU A 51 -11.20 27.06 -48.72
CA GLU A 51 -11.25 26.27 -49.96
C GLU A 51 -12.48 26.57 -50.81
N HIS A 52 -13.56 27.10 -50.23
CA HIS A 52 -14.83 27.26 -50.92
C HIS A 52 -15.34 28.69 -50.87
N GLU A 53 -15.48 29.29 -49.69
CA GLU A 53 -16.12 30.61 -49.56
C GLU A 53 -15.26 31.73 -50.15
N VAL A 54 -13.94 31.72 -49.91
CA VAL A 54 -13.01 32.72 -50.46
C VAL A 54 -12.94 32.65 -52.00
N PRO A 55 -12.72 31.48 -52.63
CA PRO A 55 -12.75 31.37 -54.09
C PRO A 55 -14.11 31.76 -54.69
N SER A 56 -15.22 31.39 -54.04
CA SER A 56 -16.57 31.75 -54.51
C SER A 56 -16.77 33.27 -54.55
N ALA A 57 -16.32 33.99 -53.51
CA ALA A 57 -16.41 35.45 -53.45
C ALA A 57 -15.60 36.13 -54.57
N LEU A 58 -14.43 35.57 -54.92
CA LEU A 58 -13.57 36.10 -55.97
C LEU A 58 -14.05 35.74 -57.38
N SER A 59 -14.72 34.60 -57.54
CA SER A 59 -15.24 34.16 -58.84
C SER A 59 -16.31 35.08 -59.42
N LEU A 60 -17.05 35.79 -58.55
CA LEU A 60 -18.06 36.78 -58.94
C LEU A 60 -17.49 37.90 -59.83
N VAL A 61 -16.20 38.22 -59.67
CA VAL A 61 -15.53 39.31 -60.40
C VAL A 61 -14.48 38.80 -61.39
N GLN A 62 -14.54 37.51 -61.72
CA GLN A 62 -13.60 36.82 -62.63
C GLN A 62 -12.11 36.93 -62.20
N ILE A 63 -11.85 37.18 -60.92
CA ILE A 63 -10.49 37.15 -60.37
C ILE A 63 -10.20 35.73 -59.91
N ASN A 64 -9.15 35.14 -60.48
CA ASN A 64 -8.64 33.87 -60.00
C ASN A 64 -8.07 34.03 -58.60
N ALA A 65 -8.62 33.28 -57.65
CA ALA A 65 -8.09 33.22 -56.30
C ALA A 65 -6.63 32.74 -56.33
N GLY A 66 -5.78 33.35 -55.50
CA GLY A 66 -4.45 32.81 -55.23
C GLY A 66 -4.57 31.37 -54.70
N SER A 67 -3.64 30.50 -55.09
CA SER A 67 -3.65 29.10 -54.67
C SER A 67 -3.55 28.97 -53.14
N SER A 68 -4.50 28.24 -52.55
CA SER A 68 -4.50 27.86 -51.13
C SER A 68 -3.87 26.48 -50.88
N VAL A 69 -3.32 25.84 -51.92
CA VAL A 69 -2.82 24.45 -51.86
C VAL A 69 -1.65 24.30 -50.88
N ASN A 70 -0.77 25.29 -50.81
CA ASN A 70 0.41 25.28 -49.93
C ASN A 70 0.20 26.08 -48.64
N LEU A 71 -1.02 26.54 -48.37
CA LEU A 71 -1.31 27.33 -47.19
C LEU A 71 -1.42 26.42 -45.96
N ASN A 72 -0.62 26.69 -44.93
CA ASN A 72 -0.85 26.05 -43.64
C ASN A 72 -2.14 26.60 -43.03
N ARG A 73 -3.21 25.80 -43.09
CA ARG A 73 -4.56 26.17 -42.67
C ARG A 73 -4.73 26.21 -41.16
N GLU A 74 -3.74 25.73 -40.41
CA GLU A 74 -3.74 25.81 -38.95
C GLU A 74 -2.99 27.04 -38.43
N ASP A 75 -2.23 27.71 -39.30
CA ASP A 75 -1.52 28.94 -38.99
C ASP A 75 -2.41 30.15 -39.28
N LYS A 76 -2.91 30.74 -38.19
CA LYS A 76 -3.72 31.96 -38.20
C LYS A 76 -3.06 33.09 -39.01
N GLN A 77 -1.77 33.34 -38.83
CA GLN A 77 -1.10 34.46 -39.48
C GLN A 77 -0.98 34.23 -40.98
N ALA A 78 -0.61 33.02 -41.37
CA ALA A 78 -0.52 32.65 -42.79
C ALA A 78 -1.88 32.79 -43.49
N VAL A 79 -2.97 32.33 -42.86
CA VAL A 79 -4.32 32.39 -43.43
C VAL A 79 -4.85 33.83 -43.51
N LEU A 80 -4.63 34.65 -42.48
CA LEU A 80 -5.05 36.05 -42.51
C LEU A 80 -4.26 36.85 -43.56
N LEU A 81 -2.96 36.56 -43.72
CA LEU A 81 -2.14 37.16 -44.77
C LEU A 81 -2.62 36.74 -46.18
N TYR A 82 -3.00 35.47 -46.36
CA TYR A 82 -3.58 34.99 -47.61
C TYR A 82 -4.83 35.80 -48.00
N ILE A 83 -5.76 36.01 -47.07
CA ILE A 83 -6.97 36.80 -47.34
C ILE A 83 -6.64 38.25 -47.62
N GLN A 84 -5.73 38.85 -46.83
CA GLN A 84 -5.31 40.23 -47.05
C GLN A 84 -4.68 40.43 -48.45
N ASN A 85 -3.95 39.44 -48.96
CA ASN A 85 -3.42 39.48 -50.32
C ASN A 85 -4.53 39.41 -51.38
N GLN A 86 -5.59 38.61 -51.16
CA GLN A 86 -6.76 38.59 -52.04
C GLN A 86 -7.52 39.92 -52.01
N GLU A 87 -7.74 40.50 -50.83
CA GLU A 87 -8.33 41.84 -50.66
C GLU A 87 -7.51 42.89 -51.43
N GLY A 88 -6.18 42.84 -51.30
CA GLY A 88 -5.27 43.75 -52.00
C GLY A 88 -5.32 43.62 -53.53
N ALA A 89 -5.43 42.39 -54.05
CA ALA A 89 -5.62 42.15 -55.48
C ALA A 89 -6.95 42.72 -55.97
N LEU A 90 -8.03 42.50 -55.21
CA LEU A 90 -9.37 42.97 -55.55
C LEU A 90 -9.47 44.50 -55.52
N ARG A 91 -8.82 45.18 -54.56
CA ARG A 91 -8.74 46.66 -54.52
C ARG A 91 -8.01 47.26 -55.71
N LYS A 92 -6.99 46.59 -56.25
CA LYS A 92 -6.32 47.05 -57.49
C LYS A 92 -7.27 46.97 -58.69
N VAL A 93 -8.09 45.93 -58.75
CA VAL A 93 -9.12 45.77 -59.80
C VAL A 93 -10.24 46.79 -59.63
N GLU A 94 -10.65 47.08 -58.39
CA GLU A 94 -11.60 48.17 -58.07
C GLU A 94 -11.09 49.51 -58.59
N GLU A 95 -9.84 49.86 -58.28
CA GLU A 95 -9.24 51.14 -58.71
C GLU A 95 -9.15 51.25 -60.24
N HIS A 96 -8.83 50.15 -60.92
CA HIS A 96 -8.80 50.12 -62.38
C HIS A 96 -10.20 50.33 -62.99
N ASN A 97 -11.20 49.57 -62.53
CA ASN A 97 -12.57 49.70 -63.03
C ASN A 97 -13.20 51.05 -62.69
N LYS A 98 -12.85 51.64 -61.55
CA LYS A 98 -13.30 52.99 -61.20
C LYS A 98 -12.79 54.03 -62.20
N LYS A 99 -11.53 53.91 -62.65
CA LYS A 99 -10.98 54.78 -63.71
C LYS A 99 -11.67 54.57 -65.05
N LEU A 100 -12.00 53.31 -65.41
CA LEU A 100 -12.78 53.01 -66.61
C LEU A 100 -14.17 53.65 -66.56
N PHE A 101 -14.91 53.42 -65.48
CA PHE A 101 -16.22 54.02 -65.24
C PHE A 101 -16.18 55.55 -65.29
N GLU A 102 -15.20 56.18 -64.62
CA GLU A 102 -15.04 57.64 -64.65
C GLU A 102 -14.82 58.17 -66.07
N ASN A 103 -14.04 57.45 -66.90
CA ASN A 103 -13.82 57.83 -68.31
C ASN A 103 -15.08 57.63 -69.15
N THR A 104 -15.77 56.49 -69.01
CA THR A 104 -17.04 56.19 -69.68
C THR A 104 -18.11 57.23 -69.31
N ASN A 105 -18.19 57.61 -68.04
CA ASN A 105 -19.15 58.59 -67.54
C ASN A 105 -18.84 60.02 -68.03
N LYS A 106 -17.56 60.43 -68.08
CA LYS A 106 -17.16 61.71 -68.72
C LYS A 106 -17.60 61.78 -70.17
N LEU A 107 -17.42 60.68 -70.92
CA LEU A 107 -17.88 60.57 -72.30
C LEU A 107 -19.41 60.69 -72.38
N ASN A 108 -20.13 59.97 -71.53
CA ASN A 108 -21.59 60.08 -71.46
C ASN A 108 -22.07 61.50 -71.21
N LEU A 109 -21.48 62.18 -70.22
CA LEU A 109 -21.84 63.56 -69.88
C LEU A 109 -21.53 64.55 -71.01
N LEU A 110 -20.43 64.34 -71.74
CA LEU A 110 -20.12 65.13 -72.94
C LEU A 110 -21.18 64.91 -74.01
N LEU A 111 -21.53 63.66 -74.30
CA LEU A 111 -22.53 63.32 -75.32
C LEU A 111 -23.90 63.89 -74.99
N GLN A 112 -24.34 63.81 -73.72
CA GLN A 112 -25.58 64.43 -73.24
C GLN A 112 -25.59 65.95 -73.47
N LYS A 113 -24.53 66.67 -73.08
CA LYS A 113 -24.42 68.12 -73.30
C LYS A 113 -24.43 68.50 -74.78
N VAL A 114 -23.74 67.71 -75.61
CA VAL A 114 -23.69 67.91 -77.06
C VAL A 114 -25.07 67.66 -77.67
N GLU A 115 -25.75 66.59 -77.28
CA GLU A 115 -27.10 66.26 -77.72
C GLU A 115 -28.09 67.36 -77.33
N GLU A 116 -28.12 67.76 -76.06
CA GLU A 116 -28.95 68.85 -75.55
C GLU A 116 -28.76 70.13 -76.36
N HIS A 117 -27.51 70.54 -76.61
CA HIS A 117 -27.25 71.73 -77.43
C HIS A 117 -27.69 71.58 -78.88
N LEU A 118 -27.44 70.41 -79.48
CA LEU A 118 -27.87 70.10 -80.84
C LEU A 118 -29.40 70.07 -80.98
N THR A 119 -30.15 69.77 -79.92
CA THR A 119 -31.62 69.88 -79.97
C THR A 119 -32.08 71.34 -80.07
N VAL A 120 -31.43 72.26 -79.36
CA VAL A 120 -31.77 73.70 -79.33
C VAL A 120 -31.27 74.44 -80.59
N GLY A 121 -30.06 74.14 -81.06
CA GLY A 121 -29.41 74.88 -82.15
C GLY A 121 -28.13 74.21 -82.66
N TYR A 122 -27.32 74.93 -83.42
CA TYR A 122 -25.96 74.51 -83.76
C TYR A 122 -25.02 75.70 -83.55
N ASP A 123 -24.03 75.53 -82.68
CA ASP A 123 -22.94 76.50 -82.52
C ASP A 123 -21.65 75.73 -82.27
N ARG A 124 -20.76 75.81 -83.26
CA ARG A 124 -19.47 75.13 -83.28
C ARG A 124 -18.58 75.56 -82.10
N ASN A 125 -18.65 76.82 -81.67
CA ASN A 125 -17.83 77.33 -80.57
C ASN A 125 -18.27 76.75 -79.23
N THR A 126 -19.57 76.66 -78.99
CA THR A 126 -20.13 76.01 -77.80
C THR A 126 -19.79 74.52 -77.77
N LEU A 127 -19.94 73.81 -78.89
CA LEU A 127 -19.56 72.39 -78.98
C LEU A 127 -18.06 72.17 -78.72
N ALA A 128 -17.20 73.03 -79.24
CA ALA A 128 -15.77 73.02 -78.96
C ALA A 128 -15.46 73.24 -77.47
N LYS A 129 -16.20 74.15 -76.81
CA LYS A 129 -16.07 74.41 -75.38
C LYS A 129 -16.44 73.18 -74.55
N PHE A 130 -17.52 72.47 -74.90
CA PHE A 130 -17.90 71.24 -74.18
C PHE A 130 -16.83 70.17 -74.27
N ALA A 131 -16.25 69.94 -75.45
CA ALA A 131 -15.18 68.97 -75.62
C ALA A 131 -13.96 69.33 -74.75
N ASN A 132 -13.53 70.59 -74.75
CA ASN A 132 -12.41 71.05 -73.90
C ASN A 132 -12.68 70.90 -72.40
N GLN A 133 -13.93 71.08 -71.97
CA GLN A 133 -14.33 70.98 -70.56
C GLN A 133 -14.65 69.55 -70.11
N SER A 134 -14.75 68.58 -71.03
CA SER A 134 -15.07 67.19 -70.72
C SER A 134 -13.98 66.48 -69.90
N GLY A 135 -12.74 66.99 -69.93
CA GLY A 135 -11.58 66.34 -69.33
C GLY A 135 -11.14 65.07 -70.08
N ILE A 136 -11.65 64.84 -71.29
CA ILE A 136 -11.24 63.74 -72.19
C ILE A 136 -10.06 64.23 -73.03
N ALA A 137 -8.96 63.49 -73.01
CA ALA A 137 -7.79 63.79 -73.84
C ALA A 137 -7.91 63.12 -75.22
N SER A 138 -7.30 63.74 -76.23
CA SER A 138 -7.16 63.11 -77.54
C SER A 138 -6.33 61.83 -77.46
N THR A 139 -6.78 60.79 -78.15
CA THR A 139 -6.07 59.52 -78.31
C THR A 139 -5.19 59.48 -79.56
N LYS A 140 -5.45 60.35 -80.55
CA LYS A 140 -4.72 60.41 -81.82
C LYS A 140 -3.66 61.50 -81.87
N ASN A 141 -3.93 62.69 -81.34
CA ASN A 141 -3.01 63.83 -81.37
C ASN A 141 -3.23 64.72 -80.14
N PRO A 142 -2.24 64.85 -79.23
CA PRO A 142 -2.35 65.71 -78.05
C PRO A 142 -2.71 67.18 -78.33
N GLN A 143 -2.50 67.66 -79.56
CA GLN A 143 -2.87 69.01 -79.99
C GLN A 143 -4.36 69.14 -80.40
N ASN A 144 -5.09 68.04 -80.57
CA ASN A 144 -6.51 68.10 -80.88
C ASN A 144 -7.26 68.69 -79.69
N ALA A 145 -7.88 69.84 -79.93
CA ALA A 145 -8.70 70.56 -78.97
C ALA A 145 -9.97 71.07 -79.64
N GLY A 146 -10.95 71.48 -78.84
CA GLY A 146 -12.17 72.10 -79.31
C GLY A 146 -13.01 71.14 -80.17
N PHE A 147 -13.45 71.63 -81.33
CA PHE A 147 -14.33 70.87 -82.22
C PHE A 147 -13.63 69.65 -82.83
N ASP A 148 -12.32 69.73 -83.07
CA ASP A 148 -11.55 68.61 -83.63
C ASP A 148 -11.45 67.45 -82.65
N LEU A 149 -11.35 67.74 -81.35
CA LEU A 149 -11.42 66.74 -80.27
C LEU A 149 -12.80 66.10 -80.21
N LEU A 150 -13.88 66.88 -80.38
CA LEU A 150 -15.25 66.34 -80.41
C LEU A 150 -15.44 65.36 -81.58
N LEU A 151 -14.99 65.72 -82.77
CA LEU A 151 -15.07 64.85 -83.95
C LEU A 151 -14.25 63.57 -83.76
N GLU A 152 -13.08 63.66 -83.13
CA GLU A 152 -12.29 62.48 -82.79
C GLU A 152 -13.02 61.55 -81.82
N ILE A 153 -13.61 62.08 -80.75
CA ILE A 153 -14.36 61.33 -79.74
C ILE A 153 -15.57 60.62 -80.37
N LEU A 154 -16.22 61.28 -81.33
CA LEU A 154 -17.33 60.72 -82.11
C LEU A 154 -16.90 59.77 -83.23
N GLU A 155 -15.59 59.60 -83.45
CA GLU A 155 -15.00 58.83 -84.54
C GLU A 155 -15.43 59.31 -85.94
N GLU A 156 -15.61 60.62 -86.06
CA GLU A 156 -16.05 61.27 -87.29
C GLU A 156 -14.90 61.89 -88.07
N GLU A 157 -15.02 61.90 -89.40
CA GLU A 157 -14.00 62.45 -90.29
C GLU A 157 -14.19 63.97 -90.46
N LYS A 158 -13.12 64.75 -90.30
CA LYS A 158 -13.16 66.22 -90.44
C LYS A 158 -13.68 66.70 -91.81
N SER A 159 -13.46 65.91 -92.85
CA SER A 159 -13.93 66.18 -94.22
C SER A 159 -15.46 66.32 -94.31
N LYS A 160 -16.22 65.61 -93.46
CA LYS A 160 -17.69 65.64 -93.44
C LYS A 160 -18.28 66.94 -92.87
N TYR A 161 -17.44 67.81 -92.31
CA TYR A 161 -17.82 69.05 -91.63
C TYR A 161 -17.06 70.27 -92.19
N SER A 162 -16.48 70.11 -93.39
CA SER A 162 -15.72 71.15 -94.09
C SER A 162 -16.54 71.64 -95.27
N TRP A 163 -17.01 72.89 -95.24
CA TRP A 163 -17.83 73.53 -96.30
C TRP A 163 -19.27 73.01 -96.44
N THR A 164 -19.85 72.55 -95.34
CA THR A 164 -21.23 72.08 -95.23
C THR A 164 -22.14 73.13 -94.59
N LEU A 165 -23.46 73.06 -94.87
CA LEU A 165 -24.45 73.91 -94.19
C LEU A 165 -24.59 73.48 -92.73
N GLU A 166 -24.83 74.42 -91.82
CA GLU A 166 -25.02 74.16 -90.37
C GLU A 166 -26.10 73.11 -90.10
N SER A 167 -27.15 73.07 -90.93
CA SER A 167 -28.23 72.08 -90.85
C SER A 167 -27.76 70.65 -91.19
N THR A 168 -26.79 70.52 -92.09
CA THR A 168 -26.16 69.24 -92.44
C THR A 168 -25.23 68.77 -91.32
N ASP A 169 -24.40 69.68 -90.80
CA ASP A 169 -23.49 69.38 -89.68
C ASP A 169 -24.26 68.95 -88.43
N LYS A 170 -25.33 69.68 -88.10
CA LYS A 170 -26.24 69.34 -87.00
C LYS A 170 -26.81 67.93 -87.15
N ARG A 171 -27.29 67.55 -88.35
CA ARG A 171 -27.85 66.22 -88.61
C ARG A 171 -26.79 65.12 -88.48
N ASN A 172 -25.62 65.34 -89.06
CA ASN A 172 -24.51 64.39 -89.02
C ASN A 172 -24.04 64.16 -87.57
N LEU A 173 -23.87 65.25 -86.79
CA LEU A 173 -23.51 65.16 -85.38
C LEU A 173 -24.59 64.48 -84.53
N LEU A 174 -25.88 64.80 -84.72
CA LEU A 174 -26.97 64.12 -83.99
C LEU A 174 -26.93 62.60 -84.22
N SER A 175 -26.71 62.17 -85.47
CA SER A 175 -26.57 60.75 -85.81
C SER A 175 -25.31 60.13 -85.18
N ALA A 176 -24.17 60.82 -85.21
CA ALA A 176 -22.93 60.36 -84.59
C ALA A 176 -23.04 60.26 -83.06
N VAL A 177 -23.59 61.28 -82.42
CA VAL A 177 -23.84 61.34 -80.98
C VAL A 177 -24.80 60.22 -80.58
N SER A 178 -25.94 60.07 -81.26
CA SER A 178 -26.90 59.00 -80.95
C SER A 178 -26.28 57.60 -81.07
N ARG A 179 -25.49 57.33 -82.14
CA ARG A 179 -24.74 56.07 -82.27
C ARG A 179 -23.76 55.87 -81.12
N LYS A 180 -23.00 56.90 -80.74
CA LYS A 180 -22.02 56.82 -79.67
C LYS A 180 -22.69 56.65 -78.31
N THR A 181 -23.75 57.40 -78.02
CA THR A 181 -24.58 57.30 -76.79
C THR A 181 -25.13 55.88 -76.62
N ASN A 182 -25.69 55.28 -77.68
CA ASN A 182 -26.16 53.90 -77.62
C ASN A 182 -25.03 52.90 -77.36
N SER A 183 -23.85 53.13 -77.96
CA SER A 183 -22.66 52.27 -77.75
C SER A 183 -22.12 52.36 -76.32
N ILE A 184 -22.15 53.53 -75.68
CA ILE A 184 -21.60 53.71 -74.34
C ILE A 184 -22.57 53.31 -73.23
N ALA A 185 -23.89 53.32 -73.47
CA ALA A 185 -24.88 52.94 -72.49
C ALA A 185 -24.67 51.50 -71.98
N TYR A 186 -24.32 50.58 -72.90
CA TYR A 186 -23.94 49.22 -72.54
C TYR A 186 -22.65 49.19 -71.70
N THR A 187 -21.59 49.87 -72.13
CA THR A 187 -20.32 49.92 -71.39
C THR A 187 -20.50 50.50 -69.99
N LEU A 188 -21.27 51.57 -69.85
CA LEU A 188 -21.53 52.21 -68.55
C LEU A 188 -22.29 51.27 -67.60
N GLY A 189 -23.28 50.54 -68.11
CA GLY A 189 -24.00 49.53 -67.33
C GLY A 189 -23.11 48.36 -66.90
N VAL A 190 -22.21 47.89 -67.78
CA VAL A 190 -21.23 46.84 -67.45
C VAL A 190 -20.21 47.34 -66.41
N ASP A 191 -19.69 48.56 -66.58
CA ASP A 191 -18.74 49.17 -65.64
C ASP A 191 -19.38 49.35 -64.24
N GLU A 192 -20.62 49.83 -64.18
CA GLU A 192 -21.38 49.99 -62.93
C GLU A 192 -21.64 48.65 -62.24
N GLN A 193 -22.14 47.65 -62.98
CA GLN A 193 -22.36 46.30 -62.45
C GLN A 193 -21.06 45.68 -61.94
N THR A 194 -19.97 45.82 -62.69
CA THR A 194 -18.65 45.28 -62.30
C THR A 194 -18.17 45.91 -60.99
N LEU A 195 -18.35 47.23 -60.82
CA LEU A 195 -18.01 47.92 -59.57
C LEU A 195 -18.87 47.47 -58.39
N GLU A 196 -20.16 47.23 -58.60
CA GLU A 196 -21.05 46.67 -57.56
C GLU A 196 -20.62 45.25 -57.15
N GLU A 197 -20.30 44.39 -58.13
CA GLU A 197 -19.80 43.03 -57.89
C GLU A 197 -18.47 43.04 -57.12
N ILE A 198 -17.54 43.94 -57.47
CA ILE A 198 -16.28 44.14 -56.73
C ILE A 198 -16.53 44.60 -55.29
N SER A 199 -17.42 45.57 -55.09
CA SER A 199 -17.78 46.05 -53.75
C SER A 199 -18.40 44.94 -52.91
N SER A 200 -19.25 44.12 -53.51
CA SER A 200 -19.88 42.96 -52.87
C SER A 200 -18.85 41.88 -52.49
N ALA A 201 -17.91 41.57 -53.38
CA ALA A 201 -16.83 40.64 -53.13
C ALA A 201 -15.89 41.12 -52.01
N LEU A 202 -15.54 42.41 -51.97
CA LEU A 202 -14.73 43.00 -50.89
C LEU A 202 -15.42 42.88 -49.52
N LYS A 203 -16.71 43.24 -49.44
CA LYS A 203 -17.51 43.10 -48.21
C LYS A 203 -17.60 41.64 -47.76
N THR A 204 -17.70 40.72 -48.71
CA THR A 204 -17.72 39.28 -48.41
C THR A 204 -16.38 38.83 -47.83
N LEU A 205 -15.25 39.18 -48.45
CA LEU A 205 -13.92 38.85 -47.94
C LEU A 205 -13.67 39.42 -46.53
N GLU A 206 -14.08 40.65 -46.27
CA GLU A 206 -13.94 41.28 -44.94
C GLU A 206 -14.75 40.50 -43.88
N ARG A 207 -15.97 40.07 -44.22
CA ARG A 207 -16.78 39.21 -43.34
C ARG A 207 -16.12 37.86 -43.11
N LEU A 208 -15.56 37.23 -44.15
CA LEU A 208 -14.86 35.94 -44.03
C LEU A 208 -13.59 36.06 -43.17
N LYS A 209 -12.84 37.15 -43.32
CA LYS A 209 -11.68 37.48 -42.49
C LYS A 209 -12.06 37.55 -41.02
N LEU A 210 -13.12 38.29 -40.68
CA LEU A 210 -13.63 38.38 -39.30
C LEU A 210 -14.08 37.03 -38.75
N LYS A 211 -14.77 36.21 -39.56
CA LYS A 211 -15.14 34.84 -39.17
C LYS A 211 -13.91 33.99 -38.86
N LEU A 212 -12.90 34.02 -39.72
CA LEU A 212 -11.66 33.26 -39.51
C LEU A 212 -10.91 33.74 -38.27
N THR A 213 -10.77 35.05 -38.06
CA THR A 213 -10.15 35.59 -36.84
C THR A 213 -10.83 35.03 -35.59
N ARG A 214 -12.16 35.10 -35.52
CA ARG A 214 -12.93 34.56 -34.39
C ARG A 214 -12.74 33.06 -34.20
N ASN A 215 -12.78 32.30 -35.28
CA ASN A 215 -12.58 30.85 -35.22
C ASN A 215 -11.16 30.49 -34.71
N TYR A 216 -10.12 31.20 -35.15
CA TYR A 216 -8.77 30.98 -34.63
C TYR A 216 -8.64 31.41 -33.17
N ASP A 217 -9.24 32.53 -32.75
CA ASP A 217 -9.24 32.94 -31.35
C ASP A 217 -9.91 31.89 -30.45
N GLU A 218 -11.06 31.35 -30.87
CA GLU A 218 -11.76 30.27 -30.17
C GLU A 218 -10.92 28.99 -30.10
N ARG A 219 -10.28 28.61 -31.22
CA ARG A 219 -9.34 27.48 -31.25
C ARG A 219 -8.19 27.68 -30.27
N ASP A 220 -7.57 28.86 -30.25
CA ASP A 220 -6.41 29.15 -29.40
C ASP A 220 -6.80 29.10 -27.91
N ILE A 221 -8.00 29.59 -27.56
CA ILE A 221 -8.57 29.44 -26.21
C ILE A 221 -8.74 27.96 -25.84
N LEU A 222 -9.39 27.17 -26.70
CA LEU A 222 -9.59 25.73 -26.46
C LEU A 222 -8.26 24.98 -26.36
N ALA A 223 -7.26 25.34 -27.18
CA ALA A 223 -5.94 24.75 -27.12
C ALA A 223 -5.24 25.06 -25.79
N GLY A 224 -5.36 26.30 -25.30
CA GLY A 224 -4.87 26.69 -23.97
C GLY A 224 -5.54 25.89 -22.84
N GLU A 225 -6.86 25.68 -22.91
CA GLU A 225 -7.59 24.86 -21.94
C GLU A 225 -7.17 23.40 -21.97
N ILE A 226 -6.88 22.82 -23.15
CA ILE A 226 -6.36 21.45 -23.28
C ILE A 226 -5.00 21.32 -22.58
N VAL A 227 -4.10 22.30 -22.74
CA VAL A 227 -2.79 22.29 -22.06
C VAL A 227 -2.95 22.29 -20.54
N LEU A 228 -3.90 23.07 -20.00
CA LEU A 228 -4.21 23.06 -18.56
C LEU A 228 -4.78 21.72 -18.10
N LEU A 229 -5.68 21.12 -18.89
CA LEU A 229 -6.22 19.78 -18.59
C LEU A 229 -5.12 18.72 -18.60
N ASP A 230 -4.18 18.78 -19.54
CA ASP A 230 -3.04 17.87 -19.59
C ASP A 230 -2.16 17.95 -18.34
N GLN A 231 -1.89 19.17 -17.86
CA GLN A 231 -1.15 19.35 -16.60
C GLN A 231 -1.91 18.74 -15.41
N GLN A 232 -3.23 18.94 -15.33
CA GLN A 232 -4.06 18.37 -14.26
C GLN A 232 -4.13 16.83 -14.32
N ILE A 233 -4.25 16.27 -15.52
CA ILE A 233 -4.24 14.82 -15.77
C ILE A 233 -2.91 14.23 -15.30
N ILE A 234 -1.78 14.80 -15.73
CA ILE A 234 -0.44 14.35 -15.35
C ILE A 234 -0.27 14.42 -13.83
N GLN A 235 -0.66 15.51 -13.18
CA GLN A 235 -0.56 15.67 -11.74
C GLN A 235 -1.38 14.58 -10.99
N LYS A 236 -2.61 14.32 -11.41
CA LYS A 236 -3.45 13.29 -10.77
C LYS A 236 -2.90 11.88 -10.99
N GLU A 237 -2.44 11.56 -12.20
CA GLU A 237 -1.88 10.24 -12.53
C GLU A 237 -0.59 9.97 -11.75
N THR A 238 0.37 10.89 -11.86
CA THR A 238 1.74 10.64 -11.41
C THR A 238 1.97 10.96 -9.95
N VAL A 239 1.33 12.01 -9.41
CA VAL A 239 1.53 12.42 -8.02
C VAL A 239 0.51 11.70 -7.14
N THR A 240 -0.78 11.87 -7.39
CA THR A 240 -1.81 11.43 -6.43
C THR A 240 -2.11 9.94 -6.50
N ILE A 241 -2.45 9.42 -7.69
CA ILE A 241 -2.87 8.01 -7.84
C ILE A 241 -1.70 7.07 -7.59
N LYS A 242 -0.52 7.37 -8.16
CA LYS A 242 0.68 6.54 -7.97
C LYS A 242 1.10 6.48 -6.50
N GLU A 243 1.20 7.62 -5.82
CA GLU A 243 1.60 7.67 -4.40
C GLU A 243 0.61 6.92 -3.50
N HIS A 244 -0.70 7.10 -3.70
CA HIS A 244 -1.70 6.34 -2.94
C HIS A 244 -1.65 4.84 -3.23
N THR A 245 -1.35 4.44 -4.47
CA THR A 245 -1.20 3.03 -4.85
C THR A 245 0.03 2.42 -4.15
N GLU A 246 1.13 3.15 -4.08
CA GLU A 246 2.35 2.71 -3.35
C GLU A 246 2.09 2.60 -1.85
N GLN A 247 1.40 3.57 -1.25
CA GLN A 247 0.98 3.53 0.16
C GLN A 247 0.07 2.33 0.46
N ALA A 248 -0.91 2.05 -0.41
CA ALA A 248 -1.81 0.91 -0.25
C ALA A 248 -1.06 -0.43 -0.38
N ALA A 249 -0.06 -0.53 -1.27
CA ALA A 249 0.75 -1.74 -1.42
C ALA A 249 1.61 -2.01 -0.19
N GLU A 250 2.12 -0.97 0.46
CA GLU A 250 2.89 -1.11 1.71
C GLU A 250 2.00 -1.57 2.88
N LEU A 251 0.79 -1.02 2.99
CA LEU A 251 -0.18 -1.48 4.00
C LEU A 251 -0.55 -2.96 3.81
N ASP A 252 -0.78 -3.40 2.57
CA ASP A 252 -1.07 -4.81 2.25
C ASP A 252 0.08 -5.75 2.65
N ARG A 253 1.34 -5.33 2.43
CA ARG A 253 2.51 -6.10 2.89
C ARG A 253 2.55 -6.26 4.40
N GLN A 254 2.27 -5.18 5.15
CA GLN A 254 2.26 -5.23 6.61
C GLN A 254 1.15 -6.13 7.16
N ILE A 255 -0.05 -6.08 6.56
CA ILE A 255 -1.17 -6.96 6.91
C ILE A 255 -0.78 -8.43 6.71
N LYS A 256 -0.17 -8.78 5.57
CA LYS A 256 0.27 -10.16 5.28
C LYS A 256 1.33 -10.68 6.25
N VAL A 257 2.24 -9.82 6.68
CA VAL A 257 3.26 -10.20 7.69
C VAL A 257 2.59 -10.51 9.03
N LEU A 258 1.64 -9.68 9.47
CA LEU A 258 0.91 -9.91 10.71
C LEU A 258 0.05 -11.18 10.65
N GLU A 259 -0.61 -11.44 9.52
CA GLU A 259 -1.38 -12.67 9.29
C GLU A 259 -0.53 -13.91 9.45
N LYS A 260 0.63 -13.94 8.80
CA LYS A 260 1.55 -15.08 8.90
C LYS A 260 2.04 -15.28 10.33
N GLN A 261 2.33 -14.20 11.06
CA GLN A 261 2.73 -14.29 12.47
C GLN A 261 1.60 -14.81 13.38
N GLU A 262 0.35 -14.42 13.13
CA GLU A 262 -0.81 -14.93 13.87
C GLU A 262 -1.03 -16.42 13.60
N GLU A 263 -0.94 -16.85 12.34
CA GLU A 263 -1.06 -18.26 11.94
C GLU A 263 0.04 -19.12 12.57
N GLU A 264 1.30 -18.67 12.52
CA GLU A 264 2.44 -19.36 13.15
C GLU A 264 2.25 -19.49 14.67
N LYS A 265 1.78 -18.44 15.36
CA LYS A 265 1.50 -18.49 16.80
C LYS A 265 0.37 -19.46 17.12
N GLN A 266 -0.71 -19.45 16.34
CA GLN A 266 -1.83 -20.38 16.54
C GLN A 266 -1.41 -21.83 16.33
N GLN A 267 -0.58 -22.09 15.31
CA GLN A 267 -0.06 -23.42 15.03
C GLN A 267 0.86 -23.91 16.16
N GLN A 268 1.79 -23.07 16.63
CA GLN A 268 2.65 -23.40 17.77
C GLN A 268 1.85 -23.67 19.05
N GLU A 269 0.81 -22.89 19.32
CA GLU A 269 -0.03 -23.10 20.52
C GLU A 269 -0.81 -24.41 20.43
N LYS A 270 -1.31 -24.76 19.23
CA LYS A 270 -1.99 -26.03 18.98
C LYS A 270 -1.06 -27.22 19.20
N GLU A 271 0.16 -27.17 18.69
CA GLU A 271 1.18 -28.21 18.88
C GLU A 271 1.54 -28.37 20.37
N ARG A 272 1.73 -27.27 21.09
CA ARG A 272 1.97 -27.29 22.54
C ARG A 272 0.79 -27.87 23.32
N LYS A 273 -0.44 -27.54 22.92
CA LYS A 273 -1.65 -28.08 23.54
C LYS A 273 -1.76 -29.59 23.33
N GLU A 274 -1.40 -30.07 22.14
CA GLU A 274 -1.37 -31.50 21.82
C GLU A 274 -0.31 -32.24 22.66
N GLN A 275 0.90 -31.70 22.78
CA GLN A 275 1.94 -32.27 23.65
C GLN A 275 1.48 -32.37 25.11
N ARG A 276 0.83 -31.31 25.63
CA ARG A 276 0.24 -31.30 26.98
C ARG A 276 -0.87 -32.36 27.13
N ALA A 277 -1.71 -32.54 26.11
CA ALA A 277 -2.76 -33.56 26.13
C ALA A 277 -2.19 -34.98 26.17
N ILE A 278 -1.14 -35.26 25.39
CA ILE A 278 -0.44 -36.56 25.41
C ILE A 278 0.14 -36.85 26.80
N LEU A 279 0.80 -35.86 27.41
CA LEU A 279 1.35 -36.02 28.76
C LEU A 279 0.24 -36.23 29.79
N ALA A 280 -0.81 -35.40 29.76
CA ALA A 280 -1.93 -35.53 30.69
C ALA A 280 -2.62 -36.90 30.60
N GLU A 281 -2.76 -37.46 29.40
CA GLU A 281 -3.29 -38.82 29.21
C GLU A 281 -2.37 -39.88 29.86
N ASP A 282 -1.06 -39.74 29.72
CA ASP A 282 -0.09 -40.62 30.38
C ASP A 282 -0.21 -40.55 31.91
N LEU A 283 -0.34 -39.34 32.46
CA LEU A 283 -0.53 -39.10 33.90
C LEU A 283 -1.86 -39.70 34.41
N ARG A 284 -2.95 -39.52 33.66
CA ARG A 284 -4.25 -40.11 34.00
C ARG A 284 -4.17 -41.63 34.02
N ARG A 285 -3.56 -42.23 33.01
CA ARG A 285 -3.38 -43.68 32.91
C ARG A 285 -2.57 -44.25 34.09
N MET A 286 -1.56 -43.52 34.59
CA MET A 286 -0.82 -43.92 35.79
C MET A 286 -1.74 -43.98 37.02
N LEU A 287 -2.62 -42.98 37.21
CA LEU A 287 -3.58 -42.94 38.31
C LEU A 287 -4.64 -44.05 38.19
N ASP A 288 -5.17 -44.28 36.98
CA ASP A 288 -6.16 -45.35 36.73
C ASP A 288 -5.57 -46.74 36.97
N THR A 289 -4.31 -46.95 36.57
CA THR A 289 -3.60 -48.21 36.82
C THR A 289 -3.46 -48.46 38.32
N TYR A 290 -3.06 -47.44 39.08
CA TYR A 290 -2.99 -47.51 40.54
C TYR A 290 -4.35 -47.86 41.16
N LEU A 291 -5.42 -47.16 40.77
CA LEU A 291 -6.77 -47.42 41.30
C LEU A 291 -7.22 -48.85 41.03
N ASN A 292 -7.02 -49.34 39.81
CA ASN A 292 -7.40 -50.69 39.42
C ASN A 292 -6.63 -51.75 40.23
N ASP A 293 -5.33 -51.57 40.45
CA ASP A 293 -4.52 -52.50 41.22
C ASP A 293 -4.87 -52.48 42.72
N ARG A 294 -5.13 -51.28 43.27
CA ARG A 294 -5.61 -51.12 44.66
C ARG A 294 -6.95 -51.84 44.85
N ASN A 295 -7.92 -51.60 43.96
CA ASN A 295 -9.26 -52.16 44.06
C ASN A 295 -9.26 -53.69 43.99
N LYS A 296 -8.35 -54.30 43.21
CA LYS A 296 -8.16 -55.76 43.20
C LYS A 296 -7.55 -56.27 44.51
N HIS A 297 -6.54 -55.57 45.03
CA HIS A 297 -5.77 -56.05 46.18
C HIS A 297 -6.51 -55.87 47.51
N TYR A 298 -7.26 -54.77 47.68
CA TYR A 298 -7.96 -54.41 48.91
C TYR A 298 -9.48 -54.63 48.87
N HIS A 299 -10.00 -55.32 47.84
CA HIS A 299 -11.43 -55.54 47.65
C HIS A 299 -12.15 -56.02 48.93
N ALA A 300 -11.59 -56.98 49.65
CA ALA A 300 -12.18 -57.51 50.87
C ALA A 300 -12.15 -56.51 52.05
N LYS A 301 -11.13 -55.66 52.13
CA LYS A 301 -10.99 -54.60 53.15
C LYS A 301 -12.02 -53.50 52.91
N ASP A 302 -12.14 -53.05 51.65
CA ASP A 302 -13.02 -51.94 51.29
C ASP A 302 -14.52 -52.29 51.33
N LEU A 303 -14.87 -53.59 51.36
CA LEU A 303 -16.23 -54.06 51.65
C LEU A 303 -16.66 -53.83 53.11
N LEU A 304 -15.70 -53.74 54.03
CA LEU A 304 -15.95 -53.58 55.46
C LEU A 304 -15.76 -52.13 55.92
N ILE A 305 -14.77 -51.41 55.36
CA ILE A 305 -14.47 -50.00 55.66
C ILE A 305 -14.03 -49.30 54.36
N SER A 306 -14.86 -48.41 53.79
CA SER A 306 -14.60 -47.77 52.49
C SER A 306 -13.93 -46.40 52.54
N GLU A 307 -13.79 -45.78 53.72
CA GLU A 307 -13.35 -44.39 53.86
C GLU A 307 -12.00 -44.09 53.17
N ASP A 308 -11.00 -44.96 53.33
CA ASP A 308 -9.69 -44.82 52.67
C ASP A 308 -9.77 -44.95 51.14
N ARG A 309 -10.67 -45.81 50.63
CA ARG A 309 -10.91 -45.94 49.19
C ARG A 309 -11.55 -44.66 48.66
N ASP A 310 -12.62 -44.21 49.33
CA ASP A 310 -13.42 -43.08 48.87
C ASP A 310 -12.59 -41.76 48.88
N LEU A 311 -11.70 -41.58 49.86
CA LEU A 311 -10.75 -40.45 49.89
C LEU A 311 -9.73 -40.48 48.74
N ARG A 312 -9.19 -41.66 48.39
CA ARG A 312 -8.23 -41.82 47.29
C ARG A 312 -8.89 -41.65 45.93
N ASP A 313 -10.09 -42.22 45.76
CA ASP A 313 -10.88 -42.08 44.55
C ASP A 313 -11.25 -40.61 44.31
N GLN A 314 -11.67 -39.89 45.36
CA GLN A 314 -11.97 -38.46 45.27
C GLN A 314 -10.73 -37.65 44.88
N PHE A 315 -9.59 -37.89 45.54
CA PHE A 315 -8.34 -37.18 45.23
C PHE A 315 -7.87 -37.42 43.79
N ILE A 316 -7.91 -38.67 43.33
CA ILE A 316 -7.55 -39.01 41.95
C ILE A 316 -8.54 -38.42 40.96
N LYS A 317 -9.83 -38.37 41.28
CA LYS A 317 -10.83 -37.71 40.44
C LYS A 317 -10.58 -36.21 40.34
N GLU A 318 -10.26 -35.52 41.43
CA GLU A 318 -9.90 -34.09 41.40
C GLU A 318 -8.69 -33.80 40.50
N ILE A 319 -7.76 -34.75 40.38
CA ILE A 319 -6.60 -34.64 39.47
C ILE A 319 -6.96 -35.03 38.03
N GLY A 320 -7.60 -36.19 37.85
CA GLY A 320 -7.72 -36.90 36.58
C GLY A 320 -9.03 -36.75 35.82
N ASP A 321 -10.04 -36.07 36.40
CA ASP A 321 -11.32 -35.83 35.74
C ASP A 321 -11.11 -35.08 34.41
N ALA A 322 -11.63 -35.66 33.33
CA ALA A 322 -11.38 -35.19 31.97
C ALA A 322 -12.08 -33.86 31.65
N GLU A 323 -13.13 -33.52 32.39
CA GLU A 323 -13.95 -32.33 32.14
C GLU A 323 -13.57 -31.18 33.07
N ASN A 324 -13.30 -31.47 34.35
CA ASN A 324 -13.08 -30.45 35.38
C ASN A 324 -11.84 -30.69 36.27
N GLY A 325 -11.00 -31.69 35.96
CA GLY A 325 -9.83 -32.03 36.75
C GLY A 325 -8.63 -31.10 36.51
N LEU A 326 -7.65 -31.15 37.40
CA LEU A 326 -6.43 -30.35 37.31
C LEU A 326 -5.60 -30.65 36.05
N LEU A 327 -5.65 -31.89 35.53
CA LEU A 327 -5.03 -32.23 34.26
C LEU A 327 -5.68 -31.51 33.07
N LYS A 328 -7.00 -31.29 33.10
CA LYS A 328 -7.70 -30.51 32.06
C LYS A 328 -7.27 -29.04 32.09
N ALA A 329 -7.17 -28.46 33.29
CA ALA A 329 -6.66 -27.11 33.48
C ALA A 329 -5.23 -26.97 32.93
N TYR A 330 -4.35 -27.93 33.20
CA TYR A 330 -2.99 -27.96 32.64
C TYR A 330 -2.98 -28.02 31.10
N ILE A 331 -3.85 -28.82 30.46
CA ILE A 331 -3.95 -28.86 29.00
C ILE A 331 -4.34 -27.50 28.42
N ASP A 332 -5.22 -26.76 29.08
CA ASP A 332 -5.71 -25.48 28.60
C ASP A 332 -4.76 -24.32 28.90
N SER A 333 -4.23 -24.21 30.12
CA SER A 333 -3.38 -23.09 30.55
C SER A 333 -1.90 -23.34 30.31
N GLY A 334 -1.46 -24.60 30.37
CA GLY A 334 -0.04 -24.98 30.34
C GLY A 334 0.68 -24.82 31.67
N GLU A 335 -0.05 -24.49 32.75
CA GLU A 335 0.52 -24.29 34.08
C GLU A 335 0.34 -25.55 34.93
N SER A 336 1.44 -26.16 35.36
CA SER A 336 1.45 -27.36 36.20
C SER A 336 1.38 -27.04 37.70
N GLU A 337 1.53 -25.77 38.10
CA GLU A 337 1.75 -25.37 39.49
C GLU A 337 0.60 -25.80 40.41
N ALA A 338 -0.65 -25.61 39.98
CA ALA A 338 -1.83 -26.03 40.74
C ALA A 338 -1.83 -27.56 40.98
N LEU A 339 -1.42 -28.32 39.98
CA LEU A 339 -1.33 -29.78 40.04
C LEU A 339 -0.19 -30.24 40.95
N LEU A 340 1.01 -29.64 40.79
CA LEU A 340 2.16 -29.90 41.66
C LEU A 340 1.84 -29.57 43.12
N LYS A 341 1.21 -28.43 43.39
CA LYS A 341 0.82 -28.00 44.73
C LYS A 341 -0.21 -28.94 45.36
N LYS A 342 -1.22 -29.37 44.60
CA LYS A 342 -2.22 -30.32 45.09
C LYS A 342 -1.59 -31.66 45.46
N ILE A 343 -0.71 -32.19 44.60
CA ILE A 343 -0.04 -33.47 44.86
C ILE A 343 0.87 -33.37 46.08
N THR A 344 1.70 -32.33 46.14
CA THR A 344 2.69 -32.17 47.23
C THR A 344 2.06 -31.84 48.59
N ALA A 345 0.94 -31.12 48.63
CA ALA A 345 0.27 -30.77 49.90
C ALA A 345 -0.56 -31.92 50.50
N GLU A 346 -0.96 -32.90 49.69
CA GLU A 346 -1.87 -33.96 50.11
C GLU A 346 -1.27 -35.37 50.03
N ALA A 347 -0.07 -35.54 49.44
CA ALA A 347 0.58 -36.85 49.32
C ALA A 347 0.73 -37.59 50.65
N ASP A 348 1.03 -36.88 51.74
CA ASP A 348 1.24 -37.48 53.07
C ASP A 348 -0.06 -37.99 53.71
N LYS A 349 -1.22 -37.55 53.22
CA LYS A 349 -2.53 -38.05 53.66
C LYS A 349 -2.82 -39.45 53.16
N PHE A 350 -2.04 -39.95 52.19
CA PHE A 350 -2.25 -41.22 51.53
C PHE A 350 -1.11 -42.21 51.84
N PRO A 351 -1.10 -42.83 53.03
CA PRO A 351 -0.07 -43.80 53.38
C PRO A 351 -0.12 -44.98 52.40
N GLY A 352 1.04 -45.42 51.93
CA GLY A 352 1.14 -46.53 51.00
C GLY A 352 2.13 -46.25 49.88
N VAL A 353 3.17 -47.08 49.87
CA VAL A 353 4.32 -47.00 48.96
C VAL A 353 3.91 -46.86 47.48
N LYS A 354 2.90 -47.61 47.03
CA LYS A 354 2.44 -47.57 45.63
C LYS A 354 1.80 -46.23 45.22
N MET A 355 1.04 -45.59 46.12
CA MET A 355 0.42 -44.30 45.84
C MET A 355 1.48 -43.21 45.80
N GLN A 356 2.34 -43.19 46.82
CA GLN A 356 3.43 -42.21 46.92
C GLN A 356 4.37 -42.30 45.72
N ALA A 357 4.78 -43.51 45.31
CA ALA A 357 5.60 -43.71 44.11
C ALA A 357 4.89 -43.22 42.83
N THR A 358 3.58 -43.46 42.69
CA THR A 358 2.80 -42.99 41.53
C THR A 358 2.72 -41.47 41.48
N LEU A 359 2.43 -40.82 42.60
CA LEU A 359 2.40 -39.35 42.70
C LEU A 359 3.78 -38.74 42.45
N SER A 360 4.84 -39.37 42.96
CA SER A 360 6.22 -39.00 42.71
C SER A 360 6.61 -39.10 41.23
N LYS A 361 6.20 -40.17 40.52
CA LYS A 361 6.37 -40.29 39.05
C LYS A 361 5.65 -39.17 38.29
N ILE A 362 4.44 -38.79 38.73
CA ILE A 362 3.66 -37.71 38.11
C ILE A 362 4.35 -36.36 38.32
N VAL A 363 4.79 -36.04 39.55
CA VAL A 363 5.52 -34.80 39.86
C VAL A 363 6.77 -34.69 38.98
N VAL A 364 7.55 -35.76 38.88
CA VAL A 364 8.77 -35.76 38.04
C VAL A 364 8.44 -35.45 36.58
N LYS A 365 7.45 -36.13 35.99
CA LYS A 365 7.07 -35.95 34.59
C LYS A 365 6.55 -34.53 34.29
N LEU A 366 5.79 -33.95 35.21
CA LEU A 366 5.33 -32.55 35.10
C LEU A 366 6.51 -31.57 35.14
N MET A 367 7.40 -31.72 36.11
CA MET A 367 8.56 -30.85 36.25
C MET A 367 9.54 -30.99 35.08
N GLU A 368 9.66 -32.17 34.46
CA GLU A 368 10.44 -32.36 33.24
C GLU A 368 9.82 -31.67 32.02
N ALA A 369 8.49 -31.70 31.90
CA ALA A 369 7.77 -31.02 30.83
C ALA A 369 7.92 -29.50 30.91
N ASP A 370 7.95 -28.95 32.13
CA ASP A 370 8.11 -27.51 32.36
C ASP A 370 9.56 -27.03 32.19
N ALA A 371 10.54 -27.89 32.53
CA ALA A 371 11.95 -27.52 32.59
C ALA A 371 12.61 -27.22 31.24
N LYS A 372 11.98 -27.57 30.10
CA LYS A 372 12.51 -27.39 28.72
C LYS A 372 14.05 -27.46 28.65
N PRO A 373 14.66 -28.61 28.98
CA PRO A 373 16.09 -28.67 29.20
C PRO A 373 16.87 -28.37 27.92
N GLU A 374 17.86 -27.48 28.01
CA GLU A 374 18.80 -27.20 26.93
C GLU A 374 19.59 -28.46 26.56
N ALA A 375 19.69 -28.76 25.27
CA ALA A 375 20.47 -29.88 24.76
C ALA A 375 21.97 -29.51 24.77
N ILE A 376 22.60 -29.66 25.93
CA ILE A 376 24.03 -29.39 26.12
C ILE A 376 24.81 -30.68 25.83
N GLU A 377 25.75 -30.59 24.88
CA GLU A 377 26.50 -31.74 24.33
C GLU A 377 27.36 -32.48 25.37
N ASP A 378 27.92 -31.75 26.35
CA ASP A 378 28.67 -32.30 27.50
C ASP A 378 28.22 -31.68 28.83
N LEU A 379 26.94 -31.87 29.17
CA LEU A 379 26.37 -31.41 30.43
C LEU A 379 27.17 -31.89 31.67
N PRO A 380 27.60 -33.17 31.77
CA PRO A 380 28.37 -33.63 32.93
C PRO A 380 29.74 -32.95 33.04
N GLY A 381 30.44 -32.71 31.92
CA GLY A 381 31.73 -32.02 31.93
C GLY A 381 31.62 -30.52 32.22
N GLU A 382 30.53 -29.86 31.84
CA GLU A 382 30.26 -28.48 32.26
C GLU A 382 29.93 -28.37 33.75
N ALA A 383 29.05 -29.24 34.27
CA ALA A 383 28.72 -29.26 35.70
C ALA A 383 29.97 -29.43 36.57
N GLU A 384 30.88 -30.34 36.19
CA GLU A 384 32.15 -30.54 36.89
C GLU A 384 33.06 -29.29 36.84
N ARG A 385 33.15 -28.62 35.69
CA ARG A 385 33.92 -27.37 35.54
C ARG A 385 33.37 -26.24 36.40
N ILE A 386 32.05 -26.13 36.50
CA ILE A 386 31.39 -25.14 37.37
C ILE A 386 31.73 -25.40 38.83
N LEU A 387 31.63 -26.66 39.28
CA LEU A 387 31.97 -27.01 40.66
C LEU A 387 33.45 -26.76 40.98
N LEU A 388 34.36 -27.11 40.08
CA LEU A 388 35.79 -26.78 40.21
C LEU A 388 36.01 -25.27 40.32
N THR A 389 35.30 -24.49 39.51
CA THR A 389 35.36 -23.02 39.56
C THR A 389 34.87 -22.49 40.91
N PHE A 390 33.77 -23.03 41.45
CA PHE A 390 33.26 -22.66 42.77
C PHE A 390 34.21 -23.05 43.91
N GLU A 391 34.94 -24.16 43.78
CA GLU A 391 35.98 -24.53 44.75
C GLU A 391 37.12 -23.50 44.82
N THR A 392 37.49 -22.89 43.69
CA THR A 392 38.54 -21.85 43.65
C THR A 392 38.10 -20.51 44.25
N LYS A 393 36.78 -20.25 44.38
CA LYS A 393 36.24 -18.97 44.85
C LYS A 393 36.30 -18.77 46.37
N GLU A 394 36.80 -19.77 47.13
CA GLU A 394 36.88 -19.81 48.61
C GLU A 394 35.53 -19.49 49.33
N GLY A 395 35.46 -19.74 50.63
CA GLY A 395 34.24 -19.46 51.43
C GLY A 395 33.00 -20.23 50.99
N ARG A 396 31.84 -19.56 50.86
CA ARG A 396 30.52 -20.20 50.63
C ARG A 396 30.45 -21.01 49.33
N TYR A 397 31.15 -20.58 48.29
CA TYR A 397 31.16 -21.25 46.99
C TYR A 397 31.89 -22.60 47.07
N LYS A 398 33.01 -22.63 47.81
CA LYS A 398 33.77 -23.85 48.07
C LYS A 398 32.97 -24.84 48.92
N GLU A 399 32.32 -24.37 49.98
CA GLU A 399 31.46 -25.22 50.81
C GLU A 399 30.27 -25.77 50.02
N TYR A 400 29.62 -24.95 49.18
CA TYR A 400 28.55 -25.39 48.28
C TYR A 400 29.03 -26.47 47.31
N ALA A 401 30.18 -26.26 46.65
CA ALA A 401 30.74 -27.22 45.71
C ALA A 401 31.09 -28.57 46.36
N LEU A 402 31.69 -28.55 47.57
CA LEU A 402 31.96 -29.77 48.34
C LEU A 402 30.68 -30.52 48.71
N LYS A 403 29.61 -29.81 49.09
CA LYS A 403 28.31 -30.43 49.40
C LYS A 403 27.62 -31.02 48.17
N MET A 404 27.71 -30.35 47.02
CA MET A 404 27.22 -30.86 45.74
C MET A 404 27.98 -32.11 45.31
N ARG A 405 29.32 -32.12 45.43
CA ARG A 405 30.13 -33.34 45.22
C ARG A 405 29.74 -34.48 46.16
N GLY A 406 29.51 -34.19 47.43
CA GLY A 406 28.99 -35.18 48.37
C GLY A 406 27.60 -35.71 47.99
N LEU A 407 26.76 -34.93 47.30
CA LEU A 407 25.50 -35.41 46.73
C LEU A 407 25.77 -36.35 45.53
N TYR A 408 26.70 -36.01 44.63
CA TYR A 408 27.12 -36.91 43.54
C TYR A 408 27.66 -38.25 44.04
N GLU A 409 28.48 -38.25 45.09
CA GLU A 409 29.01 -39.47 45.70
C GLU A 409 27.87 -40.38 46.21
N LYS A 410 26.87 -39.79 46.87
CA LYS A 410 25.71 -40.54 47.36
C LYS A 410 24.84 -41.08 46.21
N ILE A 411 24.67 -40.32 45.12
CA ILE A 411 23.98 -40.79 43.92
C ILE A 411 24.76 -41.92 43.25
N ALA A 412 26.08 -41.83 43.17
CA ALA A 412 26.93 -42.92 42.67
C ALA A 412 26.81 -44.17 43.54
N GLY A 413 26.64 -44.01 44.85
CA GLY A 413 26.34 -45.09 45.78
C GLY A 413 25.05 -45.86 45.46
N ILE A 414 24.05 -45.23 44.82
CA ILE A 414 22.84 -45.94 44.33
C ILE A 414 23.23 -46.98 43.27
N LYS A 415 24.17 -46.67 42.37
CA LYS A 415 24.62 -47.63 41.35
C LYS A 415 25.34 -48.82 41.95
N THR A 416 26.21 -48.58 42.94
CA THR A 416 26.86 -49.66 43.70
C THR A 416 25.83 -50.52 44.42
N TYR A 417 24.79 -49.90 44.98
CA TYR A 417 23.68 -50.63 45.59
C TYR A 417 22.89 -51.47 44.57
N ALA A 418 22.67 -50.95 43.36
CA ALA A 418 21.95 -51.65 42.30
C ALA A 418 22.60 -52.99 41.90
N GLU A 419 23.91 -53.14 42.08
CA GLU A 419 24.64 -54.39 41.81
C GLU A 419 24.22 -55.55 42.73
N THR A 420 23.58 -55.23 43.86
CA THR A 420 23.09 -56.23 44.83
C THR A 420 21.65 -56.70 44.55
N LEU A 421 20.99 -56.11 43.55
CA LEU A 421 19.58 -56.35 43.20
C LEU A 421 19.42 -57.36 42.06
N SER A 422 18.19 -57.80 41.78
CA SER A 422 17.89 -58.60 40.61
C SER A 422 18.13 -57.82 39.31
N GLU A 423 18.34 -58.50 38.17
CA GLU A 423 18.59 -57.83 36.88
C GLU A 423 17.50 -56.83 36.49
N HIS A 424 16.23 -57.11 36.80
CA HIS A 424 15.13 -56.19 36.51
C HIS A 424 15.19 -54.92 37.37
N GLU A 425 15.37 -55.08 38.69
CA GLU A 425 15.47 -53.95 39.63
C GLU A 425 16.74 -53.14 39.41
N LYS A 426 17.86 -53.81 39.08
CA LYS A 426 19.14 -53.19 38.76
C LYS A 426 19.02 -52.24 37.57
N ILE A 427 18.27 -52.60 36.52
CA ILE A 427 18.02 -51.71 35.38
C ILE A 427 17.24 -50.46 35.84
N ILE A 428 16.19 -50.64 36.65
CA ILE A 428 15.35 -49.54 37.15
C ILE A 428 16.16 -48.59 38.03
N ILE A 429 16.97 -49.13 38.94
CA ILE A 429 17.72 -48.34 39.92
C ILE A 429 18.96 -47.69 39.32
N ASN A 430 19.61 -48.32 38.33
CA ASN A 430 20.65 -47.65 37.55
C ASN A 430 20.08 -46.46 36.78
N LYS A 431 18.90 -46.63 36.15
CA LYS A 431 18.21 -45.55 35.47
C LYS A 431 17.87 -44.42 36.45
N LEU A 432 17.35 -44.74 37.63
CA LEU A 432 17.09 -43.75 38.68
C LEU A 432 18.35 -42.96 39.06
N ALA A 433 19.49 -43.64 39.23
CA ALA A 433 20.75 -42.97 39.55
C ALA A 433 21.24 -42.05 38.42
N ASP A 434 21.10 -42.48 37.16
CA ASP A 434 21.43 -41.66 35.98
C ASP A 434 20.52 -40.42 35.89
N ASP A 435 19.23 -40.63 36.08
CA ASP A 435 18.20 -39.61 36.06
C ASP A 435 18.40 -38.59 37.21
N LEU A 436 18.78 -39.04 38.41
CA LEU A 436 19.14 -38.17 39.53
C LEU A 436 20.41 -37.38 39.23
N LYS A 437 21.45 -38.04 38.72
CA LYS A 437 22.71 -37.38 38.35
C LYS A 437 22.44 -36.26 37.34
N LYS A 438 21.64 -36.54 36.31
CA LYS A 438 21.25 -35.57 35.29
C LYS A 438 20.52 -34.37 35.89
N ASP A 439 19.62 -34.58 36.86
CA ASP A 439 18.93 -33.47 37.54
C ASP A 439 19.91 -32.59 38.32
N VAL A 440 20.92 -33.18 38.96
CA VAL A 440 21.99 -32.44 39.64
C VAL A 440 22.85 -31.69 38.63
N ASP A 441 23.26 -32.33 37.53
CA ASP A 441 24.06 -31.70 36.47
C ASP A 441 23.34 -30.48 35.88
N GLN A 442 22.04 -30.64 35.57
CA GLN A 442 21.21 -29.53 35.11
C GLN A 442 21.14 -28.41 36.15
N PHE A 443 20.91 -28.73 37.42
CA PHE A 443 20.80 -27.71 38.45
C PHE A 443 22.10 -26.92 38.64
N VAL A 444 23.26 -27.59 38.63
CA VAL A 444 24.57 -26.94 38.68
C VAL A 444 24.77 -26.04 37.47
N HIS A 445 24.47 -26.52 36.26
CA HIS A 445 24.60 -25.75 35.03
C HIS A 445 23.74 -24.48 35.02
N HIS A 446 22.46 -24.57 35.39
CA HIS A 446 21.56 -23.41 35.43
C HIS A 446 22.01 -22.35 36.46
N ASN A 447 22.86 -22.72 37.41
CA ASN A 447 23.38 -21.84 38.46
C ASN A 447 24.91 -21.73 38.37
N GLN A 448 25.44 -21.57 37.15
CA GLN A 448 26.90 -21.54 36.89
C GLN A 448 27.60 -20.30 37.46
N ASP A 449 26.91 -19.17 37.55
CA ASP A 449 27.50 -17.89 37.92
C ASP A 449 27.44 -17.64 39.44
N GLU A 450 26.36 -18.10 40.09
CA GLU A 450 26.08 -17.87 41.50
C GLU A 450 25.44 -19.10 42.18
N ILE A 451 25.54 -19.17 43.52
CA ILE A 451 24.78 -20.14 44.32
C ILE A 451 23.28 -19.91 44.06
N PRO A 452 22.50 -20.98 43.82
CA PRO A 452 21.06 -20.89 43.54
C PRO A 452 20.29 -20.15 44.62
N ASP A 453 19.24 -19.45 44.21
CA ASP A 453 18.30 -18.81 45.13
C ASP A 453 17.33 -19.80 45.81
N LYS A 454 16.48 -19.28 46.70
CA LYS A 454 15.50 -20.07 47.46
C LYS A 454 14.55 -20.84 46.54
N GLU A 455 14.06 -20.21 45.49
CA GLU A 455 13.01 -20.77 44.64
C GLU A 455 13.58 -21.85 43.73
N ALA A 456 14.71 -21.57 43.08
CA ALA A 456 15.44 -22.52 42.26
C ALA A 456 15.82 -23.77 43.05
N TYR A 457 16.31 -23.60 44.29
CA TYR A 457 16.64 -24.72 45.15
C TYR A 457 15.41 -25.51 45.62
N GLN A 458 14.28 -24.87 45.95
CA GLN A 458 13.06 -25.61 46.33
C GLN A 458 12.51 -26.44 45.17
N LYS A 459 12.52 -25.91 43.94
CA LYS A 459 12.15 -26.67 42.74
C LYS A 459 13.10 -27.85 42.54
N PHE A 460 14.41 -27.65 42.66
CA PHE A 460 15.39 -28.74 42.59
C PHE A 460 15.16 -29.81 43.68
N LYS A 461 15.03 -29.39 44.95
CA LYS A 461 14.77 -30.29 46.09
C LYS A 461 13.51 -31.12 45.85
N MET A 462 12.42 -30.48 45.42
CA MET A 462 11.15 -31.15 45.11
C MET A 462 11.32 -32.19 44.00
N LYS A 463 12.03 -31.85 42.91
CA LYS A 463 12.29 -32.77 41.80
C LYS A 463 13.11 -33.97 42.24
N VAL A 464 14.20 -33.75 42.96
CA VAL A 464 15.09 -34.82 43.45
C VAL A 464 14.38 -35.70 44.47
N LYS A 465 13.61 -35.11 45.42
CA LYS A 465 12.79 -35.86 46.37
C LYS A 465 11.77 -36.74 45.65
N ALA A 466 11.00 -36.18 44.73
CA ALA A 466 10.03 -36.94 43.94
C ALA A 466 10.71 -38.04 43.12
N ARG A 467 11.88 -37.78 42.53
CA ARG A 467 12.63 -38.79 41.77
C ARG A 467 13.11 -39.95 42.65
N LEU A 468 13.64 -39.67 43.84
CA LEU A 468 14.04 -40.70 44.81
C LEU A 468 12.88 -41.62 45.17
N HIS A 469 11.72 -41.04 45.49
CA HIS A 469 10.52 -41.80 45.87
C HIS A 469 9.78 -42.43 44.68
N SER A 470 10.18 -42.12 43.44
CA SER A 470 9.51 -42.61 42.23
C SER A 470 9.62 -44.13 42.06
N GLN A 471 10.55 -44.82 42.72
CA GLN A 471 10.72 -46.27 42.60
C GLN A 471 10.49 -47.01 43.92
N ASP A 472 9.88 -46.35 44.91
CA ASP A 472 9.62 -46.97 46.22
C ASP A 472 8.71 -48.20 46.10
N ASP A 473 7.80 -48.21 45.12
CA ASP A 473 6.91 -49.35 44.84
C ASP A 473 7.68 -50.62 44.45
N VAL A 474 8.83 -50.47 43.79
CA VAL A 474 9.72 -51.57 43.43
C VAL A 474 10.66 -51.91 44.59
N MET A 475 11.10 -50.90 45.35
CA MET A 475 12.17 -51.05 46.32
C MET A 475 11.73 -51.30 47.77
N SER A 476 10.43 -51.22 48.06
CA SER A 476 9.89 -51.32 49.42
C SER A 476 10.20 -52.62 50.15
N GLU A 477 10.49 -53.71 49.44
CA GLU A 477 10.86 -55.00 50.04
C GLU A 477 12.32 -55.05 50.51
N HIS A 478 13.15 -54.08 50.11
CA HIS A 478 14.58 -54.04 50.43
C HIS A 478 14.85 -53.18 51.66
N ARG A 479 15.27 -53.82 52.77
CA ARG A 479 15.51 -53.16 54.09
C ARG A 479 16.50 -52.00 54.06
N SER A 480 17.46 -52.01 53.12
CA SER A 480 18.50 -50.99 52.98
C SER A 480 18.06 -49.77 52.17
N TRP A 481 17.01 -49.90 51.35
CA TRP A 481 16.54 -48.81 50.49
C TRP A 481 16.17 -47.55 51.29
N PRO A 482 15.48 -47.65 52.44
CA PRO A 482 15.20 -46.48 53.26
C PRO A 482 16.46 -45.72 53.70
N THR A 483 17.52 -46.43 54.10
CA THR A 483 18.78 -45.81 54.49
C THR A 483 19.44 -45.09 53.31
N VAL A 484 19.37 -45.65 52.10
CA VAL A 484 19.90 -45.02 50.87
C VAL A 484 19.17 -43.70 50.58
N VAL A 485 17.84 -43.71 50.61
CA VAL A 485 17.02 -42.51 50.37
C VAL A 485 17.28 -41.45 51.46
N ALA A 486 17.26 -41.82 52.73
CA ALA A 486 17.49 -40.91 53.85
C ALA A 486 18.86 -40.21 53.78
N ASN A 487 19.90 -40.94 53.38
CA ASN A 487 21.24 -40.37 53.21
C ASN A 487 21.29 -39.26 52.15
N ILE A 488 20.53 -39.41 51.05
CA ILE A 488 20.46 -38.42 49.98
C ILE A 488 19.60 -37.22 50.40
N LEU A 489 18.44 -37.46 51.02
CA LEU A 489 17.58 -36.39 51.56
C LEU A 489 18.34 -35.53 52.59
N LEU A 490 19.11 -36.15 53.49
CA LEU A 490 19.95 -35.43 54.44
C LEU A 490 21.01 -34.57 53.72
N SER A 491 21.59 -35.07 52.63
CA SER A 491 22.50 -34.27 51.79
C SER A 491 21.80 -33.04 51.24
N LEU A 492 20.59 -33.19 50.69
CA LEU A 492 19.80 -32.07 50.19
C LEU A 492 19.61 -31.04 51.30
N VAL A 493 19.13 -31.44 52.50
CA VAL A 493 18.94 -30.52 53.63
C VAL A 493 20.20 -29.76 53.97
N THR A 494 21.37 -30.42 53.99
CA THR A 494 22.63 -29.72 54.27
C THR A 494 23.00 -28.69 53.20
N ILE A 495 22.68 -28.94 51.93
CA ILE A 495 22.85 -27.98 50.83
C ILE A 495 21.86 -26.81 51.01
N GLY A 496 20.60 -27.10 51.34
CA GLY A 496 19.57 -26.08 51.57
C GLY A 496 19.92 -25.15 52.73
N LYS A 497 20.40 -25.69 53.86
CA LYS A 497 20.90 -24.89 54.99
C LYS A 497 22.00 -23.93 54.56
N LEU A 498 22.94 -24.38 53.73
CA LEU A 498 24.02 -23.54 53.24
C LEU A 498 23.47 -22.38 52.40
N ILE A 499 22.55 -22.67 51.48
CA ILE A 499 21.87 -21.67 50.63
C ILE A 499 21.07 -20.66 51.48
N TYR A 500 20.35 -21.12 52.51
CA TYR A 500 19.50 -20.27 53.35
C TYR A 500 20.23 -19.50 54.45
N SER A 501 21.39 -19.96 54.91
CA SER A 501 22.05 -19.45 56.12
C SER A 501 22.49 -17.98 56.08
N LYS A 502 22.38 -17.27 54.94
CA LYS A 502 22.77 -15.85 54.84
C LYS A 502 21.99 -14.95 53.88
N VAL A 503 20.82 -15.35 53.38
CA VAL A 503 19.95 -14.39 52.66
C VAL A 503 19.34 -13.35 53.63
N THR A 504 19.27 -13.65 54.93
CA THR A 504 18.66 -12.77 55.94
C THR A 504 19.61 -12.09 56.93
N THR A 505 20.89 -12.45 57.07
CA THR A 505 21.68 -11.99 58.24
C THR A 505 23.10 -11.47 58.01
N GLY A 506 23.70 -11.57 56.82
CA GLY A 506 24.96 -10.88 56.52
C GLY A 506 26.16 -11.14 57.47
N ARG A 507 26.11 -12.13 58.37
CA ARG A 507 27.16 -12.43 59.36
C ARG A 507 27.30 -13.93 59.57
N ALA A 508 28.54 -14.40 59.57
CA ALA A 508 28.86 -15.78 59.94
C ALA A 508 28.99 -15.77 61.46
N SER A 509 27.99 -16.28 62.17
CA SER A 509 28.07 -16.45 63.61
C SER A 509 28.02 -17.94 63.90
N PHE A 510 29.22 -18.51 64.07
CA PHE A 510 29.40 -19.75 64.81
C PHE A 510 29.06 -19.44 66.29
N TRP A 511 28.10 -20.19 66.83
CA TRP A 511 27.76 -20.34 68.26
C TRP A 511 27.09 -19.16 68.98
N PHE A 512 25.86 -19.44 69.45
CA PHE A 512 25.04 -18.75 70.46
C PHE A 512 24.63 -17.29 70.21
N ASP A 513 23.54 -17.10 69.47
CA ASP A 513 22.47 -16.15 69.82
C ASP A 513 21.21 -16.47 68.98
N LYS A 514 20.09 -16.80 69.64
CA LYS A 514 18.83 -17.22 68.99
C LYS A 514 17.96 -16.00 68.67
N ILE A 515 17.59 -15.83 67.40
CA ILE A 515 16.53 -14.91 66.94
C ILE A 515 15.45 -15.70 66.19
N GLU A 516 14.22 -15.24 66.23
CA GLU A 516 12.99 -15.81 65.67
C GLU A 516 13.10 -16.35 64.23
N ALA A 517 13.97 -15.77 63.39
CA ALA A 517 14.28 -16.26 62.04
C ALA A 517 15.01 -17.63 62.02
N GLN A 518 15.66 -18.06 63.10
CA GLN A 518 16.20 -19.42 63.23
C GLN A 518 15.11 -20.46 63.51
N LYS A 519 13.93 -20.09 64.03
CA LYS A 519 12.81 -21.04 64.16
C LYS A 519 12.28 -21.45 62.79
N GLU A 520 12.26 -20.55 61.80
CA GLU A 520 11.94 -20.88 60.39
C GLU A 520 13.01 -21.75 59.70
N ILE A 521 14.25 -21.81 60.24
CA ILE A 521 15.35 -22.65 59.72
C ILE A 521 15.39 -24.02 60.44
N GLU A 522 14.86 -24.11 61.67
CA GLU A 522 14.61 -25.39 62.37
C GLU A 522 13.42 -26.15 61.75
N VAL A 523 12.38 -25.47 61.27
CA VAL A 523 11.20 -26.11 60.61
C VAL A 523 11.57 -27.09 59.48
N PRO A 524 12.43 -26.76 58.49
CA PRO A 524 12.85 -27.70 57.46
C PRO A 524 13.60 -28.92 57.99
N VAL A 525 14.25 -28.81 59.16
CA VAL A 525 15.05 -29.86 59.81
C VAL A 525 14.15 -30.76 60.62
N ASP A 526 13.21 -30.19 61.35
CA ASP A 526 12.20 -30.91 62.10
C ASP A 526 11.24 -31.64 61.15
N GLU A 527 10.82 -31.04 60.02
CA GLU A 527 10.09 -31.72 58.94
C GLU A 527 10.89 -32.89 58.35
N THR A 528 12.22 -32.77 58.17
CA THR A 528 13.00 -33.91 57.67
C THR A 528 13.26 -34.97 58.73
N LEU A 529 13.35 -34.59 60.01
CA LEU A 529 13.47 -35.54 61.12
C LEU A 529 12.15 -36.28 61.34
N GLU A 530 11.00 -35.61 61.21
CA GLU A 530 9.67 -36.23 61.21
C GLU A 530 9.45 -37.12 59.97
N GLU A 531 9.97 -36.75 58.79
CA GLU A 531 9.93 -37.59 57.59
C GLU A 531 10.89 -38.80 57.71
N ILE A 532 12.09 -38.62 58.26
CA ILE A 532 13.03 -39.72 58.51
C ILE A 532 12.48 -40.65 59.60
N ASP A 533 11.87 -40.12 60.67
CA ASP A 533 11.21 -40.92 61.70
C ASP A 533 9.93 -41.58 61.20
N GLY A 534 9.17 -40.94 60.31
CA GLY A 534 7.98 -41.53 59.67
C GLY A 534 8.31 -42.60 58.62
N PHE A 535 9.46 -42.47 57.95
CA PHE A 535 9.95 -43.44 56.96
C PHE A 535 10.70 -44.62 57.59
N LEU A 536 11.45 -44.39 58.66
CA LEU A 536 12.06 -45.46 59.48
C LEU A 536 11.04 -46.10 60.44
N GLY A 537 10.03 -45.33 60.85
CA GLY A 537 8.85 -45.76 61.58
C GLY A 537 7.76 -46.27 60.65
N LEU A 538 8.05 -47.33 59.89
CA LEU A 538 6.99 -48.23 59.42
C LEU A 538 6.24 -48.72 60.66
N ASN A 539 5.08 -48.12 60.92
CA ASN A 539 4.10 -48.67 61.82
C ASN A 539 3.82 -50.10 61.35
N THR A 540 4.34 -51.00 62.15
CA THR A 540 4.03 -52.41 62.21
C THR A 540 2.52 -52.56 62.28
N ILE A 541 1.91 -53.05 61.20
CA ILE A 541 1.03 -54.22 61.25
C ILE A 541 1.46 -55.16 60.14
#